data_AF-A0A850MTX5-F1
#
_entry.id   AF-A0A850MTX5-F1
#
_cell.length_a   1.000
_cell.length_b   1.000
_cell.length_c   1.000
_cell.angle_alpha   90.00
_cell.angle_beta   90.00
_cell.angle_gamma   90.00
#
_symmetry.space_group_name_H-M   'P 1'
#
loop_
_entity.id
_entity.type
_entity.pdbx_description
1 polymer ?
#
loop_
_entity_poly.entity_id
_entity_poly.type
_entity_poly.pdbx_seq_one_letter_code
_entity_poly.pdbx_strand_id
1 'polypeptide(L)' 'MGLWDKIKDELSSEFSLIQLMELLGMDEEDKREARNILNQFNTSGKIARISKNMYRKLK' A
#
# COMPACT_ATOMS: atom_id res chain seq x y z
N MET A 1 -10.15 13.53 -2.12
CA MET A 1 -9.86 12.37 -1.25
C MET A 1 -8.40 11.98 -1.46
N GLY A 2 -7.67 11.74 -0.37
CA GLY A 2 -6.24 11.44 -0.44
C GLY A 2 -5.97 10.00 -0.89
N LEU A 3 -4.73 9.71 -1.32
CA LEU A 3 -4.32 8.37 -1.74
C LEU A 3 -4.52 7.32 -0.63
N TRP A 4 -4.33 7.73 0.63
CA TRP A 4 -4.56 6.87 1.79
C TRP A 4 -6.04 6.52 1.99
N ASP A 5 -6.97 7.43 1.70
CA ASP A 5 -8.40 7.18 1.91
C ASP A 5 -8.87 6.07 0.96
N LYS A 6 -8.45 6.11 -0.30
CA LYS A 6 -8.68 5.01 -1.26
C LYS A 6 -8.15 3.67 -0.75
N ILE A 7 -6.91 3.64 -0.27
CA ILE A 7 -6.31 2.42 0.29
C ILE A 7 -7.10 1.95 1.51
N LYS A 8 -7.52 2.88 2.37
CA LYS A 8 -8.27 2.58 3.59
C LYS A 8 -9.63 1.97 3.28
N ASP A 9 -10.33 2.50 2.30
CA ASP A 9 -11.70 2.10 1.94
C ASP A 9 -11.74 0.84 1.05
N GLU A 10 -10.79 0.69 0.12
CA GLU A 10 -10.82 -0.37 -0.91
C GLU A 10 -10.02 -1.61 -0.53
N LEU A 11 -8.89 -1.48 0.18
CA LEU A 11 -8.07 -2.65 0.55
C LEU A 11 -8.54 -3.29 1.86
N SER A 12 -8.21 -4.56 2.05
CA SER A 12 -8.37 -5.24 3.34
C SER A 12 -7.45 -4.67 4.44
N SER A 13 -7.69 -5.06 5.70
CA SER A 13 -6.82 -4.71 6.84
C SER A 13 -5.37 -5.19 6.63
N GLU A 14 -5.21 -6.29 5.91
CA GLU A 14 -3.94 -6.76 5.37
C GLU A 14 -4.03 -6.80 3.85
N PHE A 15 -2.98 -6.32 3.19
CA PHE A 15 -2.95 -6.28 1.74
C PHE A 15 -1.52 -6.45 1.22
N SER A 16 -1.44 -6.89 -0.02
CA SER A 16 -0.19 -7.08 -0.73
C SER A 16 0.20 -5.87 -1.56
N LEU A 17 1.50 -5.79 -1.90
CA LEU A 17 2.00 -4.82 -2.89
C LEU A 17 1.22 -4.90 -4.21
N ILE A 18 0.85 -6.11 -4.65
CA ILE A 18 0.12 -6.32 -5.91
C ILE A 18 -1.28 -5.73 -5.83
N GLN A 19 -2.01 -5.97 -4.74
CA GLN A 19 -3.34 -5.38 -4.54
C GLN A 19 -3.32 -3.85 -4.50
N LEU A 20 -2.25 -3.25 -3.94
CA LEU A 20 -2.07 -1.80 -4.04
C LEU A 20 -1.89 -1.37 -5.49
N MET A 21 -1.03 -2.06 -6.24
CA MET A 21 -0.76 -1.72 -7.63
C MET A 21 -2.02 -1.84 -8.48
N GLU A 22 -2.81 -2.90 -8.30
CA GLU A 22 -4.12 -3.06 -8.95
C GLU A 22 -5.07 -1.90 -8.61
N LEU A 23 -5.15 -1.50 -7.34
CA LEU A 23 -5.98 -0.37 -6.91
C LEU A 23 -5.54 0.96 -7.53
N LEU A 24 -4.24 1.16 -7.71
CA LEU A 24 -3.67 2.38 -8.28
C LEU A 24 -3.59 2.34 -9.81
N GLY A 25 -3.93 1.22 -10.45
CA GLY A 25 -3.80 1.03 -11.89
C GLY A 25 -2.34 1.06 -12.36
N MET A 26 -1.43 0.52 -11.55
CA MET A 26 0.01 0.52 -11.78
C MET A 26 0.45 -0.79 -12.45
N ASP A 27 1.34 -0.67 -13.44
CA ASP A 27 1.90 -1.82 -14.16
C ASP A 27 3.11 -2.41 -13.44
N GLU A 28 3.58 -3.58 -13.86
CA GLU A 28 4.71 -4.25 -13.19
C GLU A 28 6.00 -3.40 -13.12
N GLU A 29 6.19 -2.49 -14.07
CA GLU A 29 7.33 -1.56 -14.12
C GLU A 29 7.30 -0.56 -12.95
N ASP A 30 6.10 -0.26 -12.44
CA ASP A 30 5.85 0.69 -11.36
C ASP A 30 6.01 0.07 -9.95
N LYS A 31 6.43 -1.21 -9.87
CA LYS A 31 6.69 -1.91 -8.59
C LYS A 31 7.59 -1.10 -7.65
N ARG A 32 8.53 -0.32 -8.19
CA ARG A 32 9.43 0.53 -7.39
C ARG A 32 8.68 1.71 -6.77
N GLU A 33 7.80 2.34 -7.52
CA GLU A 33 7.01 3.48 -7.06
C GLU A 33 5.97 3.05 -6.03
N ALA A 34 5.26 1.94 -6.29
CA ALA A 34 4.32 1.35 -5.33
C ALA A 34 4.98 1.04 -3.98
N ARG A 35 6.23 0.53 -4.00
CA ARG A 35 7.01 0.33 -2.77
C ARG A 35 7.38 1.63 -2.08
N ASN A 36 7.72 2.67 -2.83
CA ASN A 36 8.05 3.98 -2.26
C ASN A 36 6.83 4.57 -1.54
N ILE A 37 5.65 4.47 -2.15
CA ILE A 37 4.38 4.89 -1.54
C ILE A 37 4.15 4.14 -0.21
N LEU A 38 4.30 2.82 -0.21
CA LEU A 38 4.14 2.02 1.01
C LEU A 38 5.18 2.33 2.07
N ASN A 39 6.42 2.60 1.67
CA ASN A 39 7.46 3.03 2.60
C ASN A 39 7.10 4.38 3.25
N GLN A 40 6.59 5.34 2.48
CA GLN A 40 6.10 6.61 3.05
C GLN A 40 4.97 6.39 4.05
N PHE A 41 4.00 5.51 3.73
CA PHE A 41 2.92 5.19 4.66
C PHE A 41 3.39 4.46 5.91
N ASN A 42 4.38 3.57 5.77
CA ASN A 42 5.01 2.89 6.89
C ASN A 42 5.72 3.89 7.81
N THR A 43 6.50 4.82 7.24
CA THR A 43 7.15 5.90 8.00
C THR A 43 6.15 6.83 8.68
N SER A 44 4.99 7.10 8.06
CA SER A 44 3.92 7.89 8.66
C SER A 44 3.09 7.15 9.73
N GLY A 45 3.36 5.86 9.95
CA GLY A 45 2.65 5.03 10.93
C GLY A 45 1.22 4.64 10.53
N LYS A 46 0.89 4.71 9.22
CA LYS A 46 -0.42 4.31 8.69
C LYS A 46 -0.52 2.81 8.44
N ILE A 47 0.59 2.20 8.05
CA ILE A 47 0.71 0.76 7.81
C ILE A 47 1.96 0.21 8.50
N ALA A 48 2.00 -1.10 8.72
CA ALA A 48 3.19 -1.84 9.10
C ALA A 48 3.51 -2.88 8.03
N ARG A 49 4.78 -3.09 7.72
CA ARG A 49 5.22 -4.19 6.88
C ARG A 49 5.22 -5.49 7.69
N ILE A 50 4.49 -6.50 7.20
CA ILE A 50 4.44 -7.84 7.82
C ILE A 50 5.45 -8.78 7.14
N SER A 51 5.58 -8.69 5.81
CA SER A 51 6.49 -9.55 5.04
C SER A 51 7.07 -8.82 3.82
N LYS A 52 7.81 -9.54 2.95
CA LYS A 52 8.47 -8.94 1.78
C LYS A 52 7.50 -8.12 0.91
N ASN A 53 6.26 -8.59 0.76
CA ASN A 53 5.23 -7.97 -0.08
C ASN A 53 3.89 -7.75 0.64
N MET A 54 3.80 -7.96 1.97
CA MET A 54 2.56 -7.84 2.74
C MET A 54 2.63 -6.71 3.76
N TYR A 55 1.52 -6.01 3.90
CA TYR A 55 1.36 -4.84 4.75
C TYR A 55 0.05 -4.93 5.53
N ARG A 56 0.05 -4.41 6.76
CA ARG A 56 -1.12 -4.30 7.63
C ARG A 56 -1.45 -2.84 7.88
N LYS A 57 -2.72 -2.47 7.84
CA LYS A 57 -3.21 -1.15 8.28
C LYS A 57 -3.12 -1.04 9.81
N LEU A 58 -2.61 0.09 10.30
CA LEU A 58 -2.52 0.38 11.74
C LEU A 58 -3.61 1.33 12.24
N LYS A 59 -4.29 2.04 11.32
CA LYS A 59 -5.32 3.06 11.59
C LYS A 59 -6.41 3.08 10.51
#